data_AF-A0AAU8YCI1-F1
#
_entry.id   AF-A0AAU8YCI1-F1
#
_cell.length_a   1.000
_cell.length_b   1.000
_cell.length_c   1.000
_cell.angle_alpha   90.00
_cell.angle_beta   90.00
_cell.angle_gamma   90.00
#
_symmetry.space_group_name_H-M   'P 1'
#
loop_
_entity.id
_entity.type
_entity.pdbx_description
1 polymer ?
#
loop_
_entity_poly.entity_id
_entity_poly.type
_entity_poly.pdbx_seq_one_letter_code
_entity_poly.pdbx_strand_id
1 'polypeptide(L)'
;MTSYYRSDQVFAENFLALPDQQALMREMEFERRVASMFSYENDVINSSGRLWGGEGNRIQVSRDRGKPLIITTDREVTARKFEKGEMVYKESPLGGCTNLDSCDKIGFISIFACLDCQYAVLDSNKSIRKIRYGISNLQQSRGMFPPSSPFYKQLSLEIDTVYQQVERAGFGHEIEDLK
;
A
#
# COMPACT_ATOMS: atom_id res chain seq x y z
N MET A 1 -17.87 -7.38 -5.59
CA MET A 1 -18.85 -6.46 -4.97
C MET A 1 -20.24 -7.13 -5.00
N THR A 2 -20.46 -8.15 -4.17
CA THR A 2 -21.67 -9.00 -4.31
C THR A 2 -22.22 -9.55 -2.99
N SER A 3 -21.64 -9.17 -1.84
CA SER A 3 -22.09 -9.72 -0.55
C SER A 3 -23.25 -8.93 0.09
N TYR A 4 -23.33 -7.61 -0.14
CA TYR A 4 -24.35 -6.75 0.48
C TYR A 4 -25.70 -6.76 -0.27
N TYR A 5 -25.79 -7.44 -1.42
CA TYR A 5 -27.00 -7.57 -2.25
C TYR A 5 -27.83 -8.82 -1.93
N ARG A 6 -27.74 -9.36 -0.71
CA ARG A 6 -28.31 -10.68 -0.35
C ARG A 6 -29.72 -10.66 0.24
N SER A 7 -30.42 -9.53 0.19
CA SER A 7 -31.81 -9.41 0.68
C SER A 7 -32.75 -8.97 -0.46
N ASP A 8 -33.35 -9.92 -1.18
CA ASP A 8 -34.49 -9.72 -2.12
C ASP A 8 -34.43 -8.53 -3.10
N GLN A 9 -33.25 -8.21 -3.64
CA GLN A 9 -33.08 -7.08 -4.57
C GLN A 9 -33.28 -7.42 -6.06
N VAL A 10 -33.96 -8.52 -6.39
CA VAL A 10 -34.26 -8.88 -7.80
C VAL A 10 -35.07 -7.79 -8.51
N PHE A 11 -35.85 -7.00 -7.76
CA PHE A 11 -36.64 -5.89 -8.27
C PHE A 11 -35.97 -4.52 -8.14
N ALA A 12 -34.73 -4.44 -7.67
CA ALA A 12 -34.03 -3.16 -7.56
C ALA A 12 -33.71 -2.63 -8.97
N GLU A 13 -34.24 -1.46 -9.30
CA GLU A 13 -33.93 -0.80 -10.56
C GLU A 13 -32.44 -0.48 -10.64
N ASN A 14 -31.79 -0.92 -11.72
CA ASN A 14 -30.39 -0.61 -11.96
C ASN A 14 -30.25 0.85 -12.39
N PHE A 15 -30.22 1.76 -11.42
CA PHE A 15 -30.03 3.19 -11.65
C PHE A 15 -28.65 3.54 -12.25
N LEU A 16 -27.71 2.58 -12.31
CA LEU A 16 -26.41 2.72 -12.97
C LEU A 16 -26.43 2.32 -14.46
N ALA A 17 -27.54 1.79 -14.97
CA ALA A 17 -27.66 1.37 -16.37
C ALA A 17 -27.94 2.52 -17.35
N LEU A 18 -28.38 3.67 -16.84
CA LEU A 18 -28.72 4.84 -17.64
C LEU A 18 -27.43 5.47 -18.24
N PRO A 19 -27.47 6.01 -19.48
CA PRO A 19 -26.28 6.51 -20.18
C PRO A 19 -25.51 7.60 -19.43
N ASP A 20 -26.23 8.51 -18.77
CA ASP A 20 -25.62 9.63 -18.02
C ASP A 20 -24.84 9.13 -16.80
N GLN A 21 -25.39 8.14 -16.09
CA GLN A 21 -24.74 7.51 -14.95
C GLN A 21 -23.50 6.72 -15.39
N GLN A 22 -23.57 6.02 -16.52
CA GLN A 22 -22.38 5.37 -17.09
C GLN A 22 -21.32 6.37 -17.57
N ALA A 23 -21.73 7.53 -18.08
CA ALA A 23 -20.79 8.61 -18.43
C ALA A 23 -20.10 9.15 -17.17
N LEU A 24 -20.86 9.45 -16.11
CA LEU A 24 -20.33 9.90 -14.82
C LEU A 24 -19.37 8.86 -14.22
N MET A 25 -19.73 7.57 -14.23
CA MET A 25 -18.85 6.51 -13.72
C MET A 25 -17.52 6.46 -14.47
N ARG A 26 -17.55 6.58 -15.81
CA ARG A 26 -16.34 6.60 -16.63
C ARG A 26 -15.47 7.83 -16.33
N GLU A 27 -16.08 8.99 -16.16
CA GLU A 27 -15.38 10.22 -15.80
C GLU A 27 -14.73 10.10 -14.41
N MET A 28 -15.48 9.63 -13.41
CA MET A 28 -14.95 9.38 -12.07
C MET A 28 -13.80 8.35 -12.08
N GLU A 29 -13.90 7.29 -12.88
CA GLU A 29 -12.82 6.31 -13.02
C GLU A 29 -11.58 6.91 -13.68
N PHE A 30 -11.75 7.76 -14.69
CA PHE A 30 -10.66 8.47 -15.33
C PHE A 30 -9.96 9.41 -14.34
N GLU A 31 -10.71 10.24 -13.63
CA GLU A 31 -10.18 11.15 -12.60
C GLU A 31 -9.44 10.38 -11.50
N ARG A 32 -9.96 9.21 -11.10
CA ARG A 32 -9.26 8.34 -10.12
C ARG A 32 -7.90 7.87 -10.63
N ARG A 33 -7.79 7.53 -11.92
CA ARG A 33 -6.52 7.10 -12.54
C ARG A 33 -5.53 8.27 -12.64
N VAL A 34 -6.02 9.45 -12.98
CA VAL A 34 -5.22 10.68 -13.03
C VAL A 34 -4.72 11.06 -11.63
N ALA A 35 -5.59 11.02 -10.61
CA ALA A 35 -5.21 11.23 -9.21
C ALA A 35 -4.14 10.22 -8.76
N SER A 36 -4.31 8.96 -9.15
CA SER A 36 -3.34 7.89 -8.86
C SER A 36 -1.97 8.16 -9.46
N MET A 37 -1.89 8.71 -10.68
CA MET A 37 -0.64 9.16 -11.29
C MET A 37 0.04 10.24 -10.45
N PHE A 38 -0.69 11.28 -10.02
CA PHE A 38 -0.10 12.35 -9.20
C PHE A 38 0.46 11.83 -7.88
N SER A 39 -0.23 10.91 -7.22
CA SER A 39 0.27 10.24 -6.02
C SER A 39 1.55 9.45 -6.32
N TYR A 40 1.60 8.73 -7.45
CA TYR A 40 2.81 8.01 -7.88
C TYR A 40 3.98 8.96 -8.18
N GLU A 41 3.73 10.09 -8.83
CA GLU A 41 4.76 11.10 -9.09
C GLU A 41 5.36 11.61 -7.78
N ASN A 42 4.53 11.94 -6.79
CA ASN A 42 4.98 12.48 -5.51
C ASN A 42 5.72 11.46 -4.63
N ASP A 43 5.19 10.24 -4.52
CA ASP A 43 5.72 9.26 -3.59
C ASP A 43 6.79 8.34 -4.18
N VAL A 44 6.82 8.20 -5.51
CA VAL A 44 7.76 7.30 -6.20
C VAL A 44 8.74 8.09 -7.02
N ILE A 45 8.30 8.91 -7.97
CA ILE A 45 9.21 9.61 -8.90
C ILE A 45 10.03 10.66 -8.15
N ASN A 46 9.37 11.52 -7.39
CA ASN A 46 9.96 12.63 -6.63
C ASN A 46 10.31 12.24 -5.18
N SER A 47 10.42 10.96 -4.89
CA SER A 47 10.73 10.45 -3.55
C SER A 47 12.09 10.96 -3.08
N SER A 48 12.16 11.55 -1.90
CA SER A 48 13.43 11.97 -1.28
C SER A 48 14.13 10.85 -0.51
N GLY A 49 13.39 9.83 -0.09
CA GLY A 49 13.93 8.67 0.61
C GLY A 49 14.33 7.53 -0.32
N ARG A 50 14.93 6.50 0.27
CA ARG A 50 15.22 5.24 -0.42
C ARG A 50 13.93 4.45 -0.53
N LEU A 51 13.55 4.08 -1.75
CA LEU A 51 12.40 3.23 -1.97
C LEU A 51 12.72 1.78 -1.64
N TRP A 52 11.76 1.07 -1.04
CA TRP A 52 11.86 -0.34 -0.67
C TRP A 52 10.50 -1.03 -0.69
N GLY A 53 10.46 -2.30 -0.30
CA GLY A 53 9.32 -3.20 -0.57
C GLY A 53 9.48 -3.87 -1.94
N GLY A 54 8.55 -4.73 -2.34
CA GLY A 54 8.72 -5.52 -3.57
C GLY A 54 8.94 -4.67 -4.83
N GLU A 55 8.02 -3.76 -5.12
CA GLU A 55 8.10 -2.89 -6.29
C GLU A 55 9.06 -1.73 -6.05
N GLY A 56 9.09 -1.18 -4.84
CA GLY A 56 10.04 -0.13 -4.47
C GLY A 56 11.49 -0.56 -4.68
N ASN A 57 11.85 -1.80 -4.31
CA ASN A 57 13.18 -2.36 -4.54
C ASN A 57 13.50 -2.48 -6.04
N ARG A 58 12.55 -2.91 -6.87
CA ARG A 58 12.74 -3.02 -8.33
C ARG A 58 13.08 -1.67 -8.94
N ILE A 59 12.36 -0.62 -8.52
CA ILE A 59 12.58 0.75 -8.97
C ILE A 59 13.92 1.28 -8.43
N GLN A 60 14.19 1.11 -7.13
CA GLN A 60 15.39 1.61 -6.47
C GLN A 60 16.67 0.97 -7.04
N VAL A 61 16.70 -0.34 -7.25
CA VAL A 61 17.85 -1.03 -7.84
C VAL A 61 18.16 -0.51 -9.24
N SER A 62 17.14 -0.19 -10.02
CA SER A 62 17.31 0.38 -11.37
C SER A 62 17.90 1.79 -11.30
N ARG A 63 17.44 2.61 -10.34
CA ARG A 63 18.01 3.95 -10.05
C ARG A 63 19.47 3.86 -9.60
N ASP A 64 19.77 3.00 -8.63
CA ASP A 64 21.12 2.82 -8.06
C ASP A 64 22.14 2.37 -9.13
N ARG A 65 21.69 1.62 -10.14
CA ARG A 65 22.51 1.18 -11.30
C ARG A 65 22.71 2.25 -12.38
N GLY A 66 22.14 3.46 -12.20
CA GLY A 66 22.19 4.53 -13.21
C GLY A 66 21.37 4.22 -14.48
N LYS A 67 20.45 3.25 -14.42
CA LYS A 67 19.56 2.88 -15.51
C LYS A 67 18.11 2.94 -15.03
N PRO A 68 17.60 4.15 -14.73
CA PRO A 68 16.23 4.32 -14.24
C PRO A 68 15.23 3.76 -15.27
N LEU A 69 14.11 3.26 -14.76
CA LEU A 69 13.06 2.70 -15.60
C LEU A 69 12.35 3.81 -16.36
N ILE A 70 11.83 3.50 -17.56
CA ILE A 70 11.07 4.45 -18.39
C ILE A 70 9.89 5.06 -17.60
N ILE A 71 9.24 4.25 -16.75
CA ILE A 71 8.14 4.68 -15.85
C ILE A 71 8.54 5.74 -14.81
N THR A 72 9.83 6.05 -14.69
CA THR A 72 10.37 7.08 -13.79
C THR A 72 11.05 8.24 -14.53
N THR A 73 11.37 8.07 -15.82
CA THR A 73 12.08 9.10 -16.61
C THR A 73 11.17 9.82 -17.59
N ASP A 74 10.19 9.13 -18.17
CA ASP A 74 9.28 9.67 -19.17
C ASP A 74 7.88 9.84 -18.56
N ARG A 75 7.54 11.10 -18.26
CA ARG A 75 6.27 11.45 -17.66
C ARG A 75 5.10 11.18 -18.61
N GLU A 76 5.23 11.47 -19.90
CA GLU A 76 4.13 11.31 -20.86
C GLU A 76 3.79 9.84 -21.07
N VAL A 77 4.81 8.99 -21.22
CA VAL A 77 4.61 7.54 -21.35
C VAL A 77 3.97 6.98 -20.09
N THR A 78 4.39 7.45 -18.92
CA THR A 78 3.82 7.03 -17.63
C THR A 78 2.36 7.47 -17.51
N ALA A 79 2.05 8.72 -17.83
CA ALA A 79 0.70 9.27 -17.80
C ALA A 79 -0.28 8.43 -18.64
N ARG A 80 0.11 8.13 -19.89
CA ARG A 80 -0.69 7.31 -20.80
C ARG A 80 -0.99 5.92 -20.24
N LYS A 81 -0.06 5.32 -19.48
CA LYS A 81 -0.28 4.01 -18.83
C LYS A 81 -1.30 4.10 -17.69
N PHE A 82 -1.26 5.16 -16.88
CA PHE A 82 -2.27 5.40 -15.84
C PHE A 82 -3.65 5.66 -16.46
N GLU A 83 -3.75 6.53 -17.46
CA GLU A 83 -5.01 6.83 -18.16
C GLU A 83 -5.64 5.56 -18.76
N LYS A 84 -4.84 4.72 -19.43
CA LYS A 84 -5.28 3.43 -19.97
C LYS A 84 -5.64 2.39 -18.90
N GLY A 85 -5.22 2.59 -17.65
CA GLY A 85 -5.41 1.63 -16.56
C GLY A 85 -4.42 0.47 -16.56
N GLU A 86 -3.29 0.61 -17.27
CA GLU A 86 -2.17 -0.35 -17.26
C GLU A 86 -1.29 -0.20 -16.02
N MET A 87 -1.41 0.94 -15.32
CA MET A 87 -0.74 1.22 -14.05
C MET A 87 -1.74 1.77 -13.04
N VAL A 88 -1.48 1.47 -11.77
CA VAL A 88 -2.21 2.04 -10.65
C VAL A 88 -1.24 2.27 -9.51
N TYR A 89 -1.55 3.26 -8.69
CA TYR A 89 -0.89 3.55 -7.42
C TYR A 89 -1.96 3.88 -6.38
N LYS A 90 -2.07 3.03 -5.39
CA LYS A 90 -3.01 3.16 -4.28
C LYS A 90 -2.24 3.48 -3.02
N GLU A 91 -2.65 4.52 -2.30
CA GLU A 91 -2.11 4.73 -0.95
C GLU A 91 -2.56 3.57 -0.05
N SER A 92 -1.63 3.09 0.76
CA SER A 92 -1.78 2.01 1.73
C SER A 92 -1.34 2.50 3.11
N PRO A 93 -1.68 1.78 4.19
CA PRO A 93 -1.34 2.22 5.55
C PRO A 93 0.15 2.50 5.79
N LEU A 94 1.06 1.80 5.09
CA LEU A 94 2.51 1.99 5.27
C LEU A 94 3.18 2.80 4.14
N GLY A 95 2.55 2.92 2.98
CA GLY A 95 3.16 3.54 1.79
C GLY A 95 2.25 3.39 0.57
N GLY A 96 2.79 3.06 -0.59
CA GLY A 96 2.04 2.84 -1.82
C GLY A 96 1.88 1.38 -2.25
N CYS A 97 0.93 1.12 -3.14
CA CYS A 97 0.69 -0.19 -3.74
C CYS A 97 0.42 -0.07 -5.24
N THR A 98 1.13 -0.86 -6.04
CA THR A 98 0.99 -0.90 -7.51
C THR A 98 0.18 -2.08 -8.05
N ASN A 99 -0.47 -2.83 -7.16
CA ASN A 99 -1.29 -3.97 -7.56
C ASN A 99 -2.51 -3.49 -8.37
N LEU A 100 -2.63 -3.88 -9.65
CA LEU A 100 -3.80 -3.58 -10.48
C LEU A 100 -5.06 -4.22 -9.91
N ASP A 101 -4.93 -5.43 -9.35
CA ASP A 101 -6.03 -6.20 -8.82
C ASP A 101 -6.43 -5.78 -7.40
N SER A 102 -7.53 -6.37 -6.92
CA SER A 102 -7.91 -6.32 -5.51
C SER A 102 -6.82 -6.94 -4.64
N CYS A 103 -6.56 -6.33 -3.48
CA CYS A 103 -5.61 -6.90 -2.53
C CYS A 103 -6.21 -8.10 -1.81
N ASP A 104 -5.48 -9.21 -1.80
CA ASP A 104 -5.76 -10.43 -1.06
C ASP A 104 -5.10 -10.45 0.33
N LYS A 105 -4.13 -9.55 0.55
CA LYS A 105 -3.38 -9.42 1.82
C LYS A 105 -4.01 -8.44 2.81
N ILE A 106 -4.79 -7.48 2.35
CA ILE A 106 -5.37 -6.41 3.19
C ILE A 106 -6.82 -6.78 3.53
N GLY A 107 -7.14 -6.86 4.82
CA GLY A 107 -8.52 -7.06 5.27
C GLY A 107 -8.73 -6.79 6.76
N PHE A 108 -8.22 -7.64 7.66
CA PHE A 108 -8.54 -7.53 9.10
C PHE A 108 -7.44 -7.96 10.07
N ILE A 109 -6.43 -8.71 9.61
CA ILE A 109 -5.53 -9.46 10.53
C ILE A 109 -4.23 -8.71 10.84
N SER A 110 -3.60 -8.05 9.86
CA SER A 110 -2.41 -7.24 10.11
C SER A 110 -2.23 -6.15 9.08
N ILE A 111 -1.92 -4.94 9.56
CA ILE A 111 -1.62 -3.75 8.74
C ILE A 111 -0.21 -3.85 8.13
N PHE A 112 0.64 -4.73 8.67
CA PHE A 112 2.03 -4.92 8.27
C PHE A 112 2.24 -5.89 7.10
N ALA A 113 1.18 -6.49 6.56
CA ALA A 113 1.27 -7.41 5.43
C ALA A 113 1.94 -6.81 4.17
N CYS A 114 1.96 -5.47 4.06
CA CYS A 114 2.63 -4.74 2.99
C CYS A 114 4.17 -4.81 3.06
N LEU A 115 4.77 -5.12 4.22
CA LEU A 115 6.23 -5.20 4.38
C LEU A 115 6.86 -6.28 3.49
N ASP A 116 6.18 -7.43 3.35
CA ASP A 116 6.61 -8.55 2.50
C ASP A 116 5.77 -8.63 1.19
N CYS A 117 5.19 -7.53 0.74
CA CYS A 117 4.35 -7.52 -0.46
C CYS A 117 5.14 -7.16 -1.73
N GLN A 118 4.95 -7.96 -2.79
CA GLN A 118 5.60 -7.74 -4.08
C GLN A 118 5.19 -6.43 -4.77
N TYR A 119 4.01 -5.91 -4.47
CA TYR A 119 3.47 -4.68 -5.06
C TYR A 119 3.67 -3.45 -4.18
N ALA A 120 4.26 -3.61 -2.99
CA ALA A 120 4.44 -2.50 -2.07
C ALA A 120 5.57 -1.58 -2.55
N VAL A 121 5.32 -0.28 -2.43
CA VAL A 121 6.31 0.79 -2.61
C VAL A 121 6.36 1.56 -1.30
N LEU A 122 7.41 1.36 -0.54
CA LEU A 122 7.66 1.97 0.76
C LEU A 122 8.81 2.97 0.63
N ASP A 123 8.78 4.02 1.43
CA ASP A 123 9.79 5.09 1.46
C ASP A 123 10.45 5.13 2.84
N SER A 124 11.78 5.18 2.89
CA SER A 124 12.51 5.17 4.16
C SER A 124 12.10 6.33 5.09
N ASN A 125 11.79 7.51 4.56
CA ASN A 125 11.46 8.67 5.39
C ASN A 125 10.02 8.62 5.90
N LYS A 126 9.05 8.28 5.04
CA LYS A 126 7.62 8.26 5.38
C LYS A 126 7.18 6.94 5.99
N SER A 127 7.52 5.81 5.37
CA SER A 127 7.03 4.49 5.78
C SER A 127 7.60 4.06 7.11
N ILE A 128 8.88 4.34 7.41
CA ILE A 128 9.46 3.98 8.70
C ILE A 128 8.76 4.74 9.84
N ARG A 129 8.41 6.01 9.66
CA ARG A 129 7.60 6.75 10.66
C ARG A 129 6.26 6.08 10.93
N LYS A 130 5.56 5.64 9.88
CA LYS A 130 4.28 4.92 10.00
C LYS A 130 4.46 3.55 10.67
N ILE A 131 5.56 2.85 10.37
CA ILE A 131 5.91 1.57 11.00
C ILE A 131 6.20 1.74 12.49
N ARG A 132 7.01 2.74 12.86
CA ARG A 132 7.29 3.09 14.27
C ARG A 132 6.00 3.34 15.04
N TYR A 133 5.11 4.15 14.48
CA TYR A 133 3.80 4.40 15.07
C TYR A 133 2.98 3.11 15.25
N GLY A 134 2.96 2.24 14.24
CA GLY A 134 2.30 0.95 14.31
C GLY A 134 2.89 0.03 15.38
N ILE A 135 4.21 -0.05 15.52
CA ILE A 135 4.89 -0.83 16.57
C ILE A 135 4.50 -0.30 17.96
N SER A 136 4.56 1.01 18.17
CA SER A 136 4.16 1.63 19.44
C SER A 136 2.70 1.33 19.80
N ASN A 137 1.79 1.35 18.82
CA ASN A 137 0.40 0.95 19.04
C ASN A 137 0.28 -0.53 19.41
N LEU A 138 0.99 -1.44 18.74
CA LEU A 138 1.00 -2.86 19.10
C LEU A 138 1.55 -3.09 20.52
N GLN A 139 2.59 -2.36 20.91
CA GLN A 139 3.17 -2.44 22.25
C GLN A 139 2.19 -1.96 23.32
N GLN A 140 1.49 -0.84 23.06
CA GLN A 140 0.43 -0.35 23.94
C GLN A 140 -0.70 -1.37 24.06
N SER A 141 -1.16 -1.94 22.95
CA SER A 141 -2.18 -2.99 22.95
C SER A 141 -1.74 -4.24 23.69
N ARG A 142 -0.47 -4.65 23.53
CA ARG A 142 0.12 -5.78 24.26
C ARG A 142 0.11 -5.52 25.76
N GLY A 143 0.41 -4.29 26.19
CA GLY A 143 0.40 -3.88 27.60
C GLY A 143 -0.96 -3.97 28.29
N MET A 144 -2.07 -4.07 27.53
CA MET A 144 -3.41 -4.27 28.09
C MET A 144 -3.69 -5.71 28.54
N PHE A 145 -2.82 -6.66 28.20
CA PHE A 145 -3.01 -8.09 28.50
C PHE A 145 -1.90 -8.62 29.43
N PRO A 146 -2.21 -9.57 30.34
CA PRO A 146 -1.18 -10.19 31.17
C PRO A 146 -0.25 -11.08 30.32
N PRO A 147 1.02 -11.25 30.69
CA PRO A 147 2.00 -12.04 29.90
C PRO A 147 1.62 -13.50 29.64
N SER A 148 0.77 -14.09 30.50
CA SER A 148 0.26 -15.45 30.33
C SER A 148 -0.85 -15.58 29.28
N SER A 149 -1.49 -14.47 28.89
CA SER A 149 -2.59 -14.44 27.94
C SER A 149 -2.14 -14.83 26.52
N PRO A 150 -2.94 -15.63 25.78
CA PRO A 150 -2.70 -15.88 24.36
C PRO A 150 -2.56 -14.60 23.53
N PHE A 151 -3.35 -13.56 23.86
CA PHE A 151 -3.30 -12.27 23.15
C PHE A 151 -1.95 -11.55 23.33
N TYR A 152 -1.37 -11.58 24.54
CA TYR A 152 -0.04 -11.02 24.78
C TYR A 152 1.02 -11.71 23.93
N LYS A 153 0.96 -13.04 23.86
CA LYS A 153 1.89 -13.84 23.06
C LYS A 153 1.73 -13.58 21.56
N GLN A 154 0.49 -13.53 21.07
CA GLN A 154 0.20 -13.21 19.67
C GLN A 154 0.75 -11.84 19.28
N LEU A 155 0.49 -10.81 20.07
CA LEU A 155 0.99 -9.46 19.80
C LEU A 155 2.52 -9.37 19.89
N SER A 156 3.14 -10.13 20.80
CA SER A 156 4.61 -10.21 20.87
C SER A 156 5.19 -10.82 19.59
N LEU A 157 4.61 -11.94 19.12
CA LEU A 157 5.00 -12.56 17.87
C LEU A 157 4.82 -11.61 16.68
N GLU A 158 3.70 -10.88 16.63
CA GLU A 158 3.47 -9.90 15.55
C GLU A 158 4.52 -8.79 15.57
N ILE A 159 4.82 -8.21 16.73
CA ILE A 159 5.88 -7.21 16.89
C ILE A 159 7.23 -7.78 16.42
N ASP A 160 7.57 -9.00 16.83
CA ASP A 160 8.82 -9.66 16.42
C ASP A 160 8.89 -9.88 14.91
N THR A 161 7.78 -10.28 14.28
CA THR A 161 7.73 -10.43 12.81
C THR A 161 7.95 -9.11 12.09
N VAL A 162 7.37 -8.00 12.59
CA VAL A 162 7.58 -6.67 12.03
C VAL A 162 9.06 -6.27 12.13
N TYR A 163 9.69 -6.48 13.29
CA TYR A 163 11.13 -6.21 13.46
C TYR A 163 11.97 -6.99 12.46
N GLN A 164 11.72 -8.29 12.32
CA GLN A 164 12.47 -9.14 11.38
C GLN A 164 12.30 -8.67 9.93
N GLN A 165 11.09 -8.28 9.52
CA GLN A 165 10.83 -7.80 8.16
C GLN A 165 11.57 -6.48 7.88
N VAL A 166 11.54 -5.54 8.81
CA VAL A 166 12.23 -4.25 8.66
C VAL A 166 13.75 -4.42 8.68
N GLU A 167 14.26 -5.32 9.52
CA GLU A 167 15.69 -5.66 9.58
C GLU A 167 16.16 -6.30 8.27
N ARG A 168 15.40 -7.25 7.71
CA ARG A 168 15.66 -7.84 6.38
C ARG A 168 15.67 -6.80 5.27
N ALA A 169 14.86 -5.75 5.38
CA ALA A 169 14.84 -4.64 4.44
C ALA A 169 16.02 -3.67 4.59
N GLY A 170 16.86 -3.82 5.64
CA GLY A 170 18.04 -2.99 5.91
C GLY A 170 17.77 -1.76 6.79
N PHE A 171 16.56 -1.62 7.34
CA PHE A 171 16.15 -0.46 8.14
C PHE A 171 16.02 -0.76 9.64
N GLY A 172 16.58 -1.90 10.11
CA GLY A 172 16.47 -2.31 11.52
C GLY A 172 17.00 -1.26 12.52
N HIS A 173 18.07 -0.57 12.15
CA HIS A 173 18.66 0.52 12.95
C HIS A 173 17.70 1.70 13.17
N GLU A 174 16.72 1.92 12.29
CA GLU A 174 15.75 3.01 12.42
C GLU A 174 14.63 2.71 13.42
N ILE A 175 14.54 1.48 13.92
CA ILE A 175 13.50 1.05 14.88
C ILE A 175 14.09 0.38 16.14
N GLU A 176 15.42 0.35 16.27
CA GLU A 176 16.11 -0.36 17.34
C GLU A 176 15.79 0.18 18.74
N ASP A 177 15.57 1.49 18.85
CA ASP A 177 15.16 2.17 20.09
C ASP A 177 13.78 1.75 20.61
N LEU A 178 12.98 1.08 19.78
CA LEU A 178 11.66 0.59 20.16
C LEU A 178 11.67 -0.86 20.67
N LYS A 179 12.77 -1.61 20.50
CA LYS A 179 12.87 -3.02 20.97
C LYS A 179 12.82 -3.10 22.49
#